data_AF-A0A0C3DBF7-F1
#
_entry.id   AF-A0A0C3DBF7-F1
#
_cell.length_a   1.000
_cell.length_b   1.000
_cell.length_c   1.000
_cell.angle_alpha   90.00
_cell.angle_beta   90.00
_cell.angle_gamma   90.00
#
_symmetry.space_group_name_H-M   'P 1'
#
loop_
_entity.id
_entity.type
_entity.pdbx_description
1 polymer ?
#
loop_
_entity_poly.entity_id
_entity_poly.type
_entity_poly.pdbx_seq_one_letter_code
_entity_poly.pdbx_strand_id
1 'polypeptide(L)'
;MASESQRLIVITGASRGLGLEWVRQLSQDPKNFIIAAVRNPDNATLLKPLLSSRVVSIQGDVADIDSFPAVVKKITEIGGGRVDLLINNAGVMQGTGAAFTTGISHSTVEEWEAQFRVNVIGLVFFTIALIPLLKNSNEKRIVNVASMLGDLRYTAENQVHFSSYAATKAAVTMANAKFHLEFKDEGLIFLALNPGWVNTDLAGEGAGSYAPLQPEESISRCLSFVNRSTINDSGKFWSLDGSPEAITK
;
A
#
# COMPACT_ATOMS: atom_id res chain seq x y z
N MET A 1 0.68 -14.22 -19.21
CA MET A 1 0.76 -12.79 -19.56
C MET A 1 -0.65 -12.23 -19.54
N ALA A 2 -0.82 -10.99 -19.09
CA ALA A 2 -2.13 -10.33 -19.12
C ALA A 2 -2.51 -9.97 -20.56
N SER A 3 -3.78 -10.16 -20.95
CA SER A 3 -4.28 -9.65 -22.23
C SER A 3 -4.43 -8.13 -22.18
N GLU A 4 -4.44 -7.44 -23.33
CA GLU A 4 -4.64 -5.97 -23.39
C GLU A 4 -5.98 -5.52 -22.80
N SER A 5 -7.00 -6.38 -22.82
CA SER A 5 -8.33 -6.12 -22.25
C SER A 5 -8.42 -6.24 -20.73
N GLN A 6 -7.38 -6.78 -20.07
CA GLN A 6 -7.34 -6.93 -18.62
C GLN A 6 -6.74 -5.71 -17.93
N ARG A 7 -7.31 -5.35 -16.78
CA ARG A 7 -6.76 -4.37 -15.84
C ARG A 7 -5.64 -5.03 -15.05
N LEU A 8 -4.40 -4.62 -15.28
CA LEU A 8 -3.21 -5.15 -14.62
C LEU A 8 -2.96 -4.42 -13.30
N ILE A 9 -2.92 -5.19 -12.21
CA ILE A 9 -2.78 -4.68 -10.85
C ILE A 9 -1.54 -5.27 -10.18
N VAL A 10 -0.67 -4.42 -9.65
CA VAL A 10 0.48 -4.82 -8.84
C VAL A 10 0.20 -4.49 -7.38
N ILE A 11 0.37 -5.46 -6.48
CA ILE A 11 0.10 -5.30 -5.05
C ILE A 11 1.35 -5.74 -4.26
N THR A 12 1.91 -4.84 -3.45
CA THR A 12 3.04 -5.19 -2.56
C THR A 12 2.56 -5.68 -1.20
N GLY A 13 3.32 -6.58 -0.56
CA GLY A 13 2.95 -7.13 0.75
C GLY A 13 1.70 -8.02 0.69
N ALA A 14 1.49 -8.70 -0.43
CA ALA A 14 0.26 -9.43 -0.74
C ALA A 14 0.13 -10.81 -0.05
N SER A 15 1.04 -11.18 0.85
CA SER A 15 1.09 -12.52 1.43
C SER A 15 0.09 -12.75 2.57
N ARG A 16 -0.37 -11.68 3.24
CA ARG A 16 -1.27 -11.71 4.41
C ARG A 16 -1.96 -10.35 4.63
N GLY A 17 -2.86 -10.29 5.61
CA GLY A 17 -3.53 -9.06 6.04
C GLY A 17 -4.23 -8.34 4.89
N LEU A 18 -4.17 -7.01 4.88
CA LEU A 18 -4.82 -6.18 3.86
C LEU A 18 -4.32 -6.46 2.44
N GLY A 19 -3.04 -6.76 2.26
CA GLY A 19 -2.47 -7.07 0.94
C GLY A 19 -3.09 -8.32 0.31
N LEU A 20 -3.26 -9.37 1.11
CA LEU A 20 -3.96 -10.58 0.69
C LEU A 20 -5.44 -10.28 0.38
N GLU A 21 -6.07 -9.43 1.19
CA GLU A 21 -7.47 -9.09 1.01
C GLU A 21 -7.73 -8.26 -0.25
N TRP A 22 -6.81 -7.35 -0.62
CA TRP A 22 -6.81 -6.70 -1.93
C TRP A 22 -6.79 -7.73 -3.06
N VAL A 23 -5.90 -8.74 -3.00
CA VAL A 23 -5.85 -9.82 -4.00
C VAL A 23 -7.17 -10.58 -4.05
N ARG A 24 -7.72 -10.96 -2.89
CA ARG A 24 -8.94 -11.75 -2.78
C ARG A 24 -10.13 -11.05 -3.43
N GLN A 25 -10.36 -9.76 -3.14
CA GLN A 25 -11.49 -9.03 -3.71
C GLN A 25 -11.27 -8.67 -5.19
N LEU A 26 -10.07 -8.18 -5.55
CA LEU A 26 -9.80 -7.79 -6.93
C LEU A 26 -9.83 -8.98 -7.90
N SER A 27 -9.47 -10.19 -7.45
CA SER A 27 -9.46 -11.38 -8.33
C SER A 27 -10.85 -11.87 -8.72
N GLN A 28 -11.90 -11.42 -8.01
CA GLN A 28 -13.30 -11.75 -8.29
C GLN A 28 -13.79 -11.13 -9.61
N ASP A 29 -13.22 -9.99 -10.03
CA ASP A 29 -13.51 -9.44 -11.35
C ASP A 29 -12.72 -10.21 -12.42
N PRO A 30 -13.36 -10.87 -13.40
CA PRO A 30 -12.69 -11.57 -14.49
C PRO A 30 -11.77 -10.68 -15.34
N LYS A 31 -12.00 -9.37 -15.32
CA LYS A 31 -11.22 -8.37 -16.07
C LYS A 31 -9.90 -8.02 -15.39
N ASN A 32 -9.70 -8.39 -14.13
CA ASN A 32 -8.45 -8.11 -13.43
C ASN A 32 -7.41 -9.20 -13.66
N PHE A 33 -6.16 -8.77 -13.80
CA PHE A 33 -4.96 -9.61 -13.72
C PHE A 33 -4.07 -9.06 -12.61
N ILE A 34 -3.69 -9.89 -11.65
CA ILE A 34 -3.02 -9.48 -10.41
C ILE A 34 -1.62 -10.07 -10.36
N ILE A 35 -0.66 -9.20 -10.10
CA ILE A 35 0.71 -9.53 -9.72
C ILE A 35 0.86 -9.23 -8.22
N ALA A 36 0.87 -10.29 -7.42
CA ALA A 36 1.08 -10.23 -5.98
C ALA A 36 2.59 -10.27 -5.69
N ALA A 37 3.18 -9.14 -5.33
CA ALA A 37 4.58 -9.05 -4.92
C ALA A 37 4.72 -9.39 -3.43
N VAL A 38 5.50 -10.42 -3.13
CA VAL A 38 5.72 -10.92 -1.77
C VAL A 38 7.20 -11.22 -1.54
N ARG A 39 7.66 -11.14 -0.29
CA ARG A 39 9.08 -11.38 0.05
C ARG A 39 9.54 -12.79 -0.30
N ASN A 40 8.71 -13.79 0.00
CA ASN A 40 8.98 -15.19 -0.29
C ASN A 40 7.69 -15.86 -0.80
N PRO A 41 7.57 -16.08 -2.12
CA PRO A 41 6.40 -16.74 -2.71
C PRO A 41 6.15 -18.15 -2.18
N ASP A 42 7.21 -18.92 -1.89
CA ASP A 42 7.10 -20.30 -1.43
C ASP A 42 6.46 -20.40 -0.04
N ASN A 43 6.66 -19.37 0.78
CA ASN A 43 6.11 -19.28 2.14
C ASN A 43 4.78 -18.51 2.23
N ALA A 44 4.24 -18.00 1.12
CA ALA A 44 2.99 -17.24 1.10
C ALA A 44 1.75 -18.17 1.13
N THR A 45 1.61 -18.97 2.18
CA THR A 45 0.60 -20.04 2.31
C THR A 45 -0.84 -19.57 2.13
N LEU A 46 -1.19 -18.39 2.67
CA LEU A 46 -2.53 -17.81 2.53
C LEU A 46 -2.82 -17.28 1.12
N LEU A 47 -1.79 -16.92 0.35
CA LEU A 47 -1.91 -16.45 -1.03
C LEU A 47 -2.05 -17.62 -2.02
N LYS A 48 -1.42 -18.77 -1.74
CA LYS A 48 -1.42 -19.94 -2.65
C LYS A 48 -2.81 -20.34 -3.16
N PRO A 49 -3.88 -20.40 -2.34
CA PRO A 49 -5.22 -20.73 -2.82
C PRO A 49 -5.83 -19.73 -3.80
N LEU A 50 -5.33 -18.48 -3.84
CA LEU A 50 -5.81 -17.45 -4.77
C LEU A 50 -5.07 -17.46 -6.11
N LEU A 51 -3.96 -18.19 -6.21
CA LEU A 51 -3.17 -18.26 -7.45
C LEU A 51 -3.98 -18.93 -8.57
N SER A 52 -3.90 -18.36 -9.76
CA SER A 52 -4.65 -18.81 -10.93
C SER A 52 -4.00 -18.29 -12.22
N SER A 53 -4.63 -18.52 -13.37
CA SER A 53 -4.18 -17.91 -14.64
C SER A 53 -4.21 -16.38 -14.65
N ARG A 54 -4.90 -15.75 -13.68
CA ARG A 54 -5.04 -14.29 -13.56
C ARG A 54 -4.47 -13.72 -12.25
N VAL A 55 -3.94 -14.56 -11.38
CA VAL A 55 -3.32 -14.15 -10.11
C VAL A 55 -2.00 -14.87 -10.00
N VAL A 56 -0.91 -14.13 -10.11
CA VAL A 56 0.45 -14.67 -10.04
C VAL A 56 1.20 -14.04 -8.88
N SER A 57 2.05 -14.83 -8.23
CA SER A 57 2.95 -14.35 -7.19
C SER A 57 4.36 -14.16 -7.76
N ILE A 58 5.03 -13.09 -7.37
CA ILE A 58 6.43 -12.86 -7.68
C ILE A 58 7.21 -12.54 -6.40
N GLN A 59 8.49 -12.89 -6.38
CA GLN A 59 9.39 -12.42 -5.35
C GLN A 59 9.63 -10.91 -5.55
N GLY A 60 9.32 -10.13 -4.53
CA GLY A 60 9.52 -8.68 -4.49
C GLY A 60 9.48 -8.19 -3.06
N ASP A 61 10.65 -8.05 -2.45
CA ASP A 61 10.80 -7.43 -1.14
C ASP A 61 11.07 -5.93 -1.32
N VAL A 62 10.15 -5.09 -0.82
CA VAL A 62 10.29 -3.63 -0.91
C VAL A 62 11.46 -3.10 -0.05
N ALA A 63 11.99 -3.89 0.89
CA ALA A 63 13.20 -3.54 1.63
C ALA A 63 14.50 -3.77 0.82
N ASP A 64 14.45 -4.60 -0.22
CA ASP A 64 15.58 -4.96 -1.07
C ASP A 64 15.55 -4.16 -2.37
N ILE A 65 15.98 -2.91 -2.28
CA ILE A 65 15.95 -1.93 -3.38
C ILE A 65 16.79 -2.42 -4.57
N ASP A 66 17.89 -3.12 -4.30
CA ASP A 66 18.79 -3.64 -5.34
C ASP A 66 18.10 -4.72 -6.19
N SER A 67 17.05 -5.36 -5.68
CA SER A 67 16.23 -6.31 -6.44
C SER A 67 15.27 -5.64 -7.44
N PHE A 68 14.98 -4.34 -7.31
CA PHE A 68 13.91 -3.69 -8.08
C PHE A 68 14.06 -3.82 -9.60
N PRO A 69 15.26 -3.70 -10.21
CA PRO A 69 15.40 -3.92 -11.64
C PRO A 69 14.91 -5.32 -12.09
N ALA A 70 15.17 -6.36 -11.30
CA ALA A 70 14.71 -7.72 -11.59
C ALA A 70 13.20 -7.85 -11.39
N VAL A 71 12.65 -7.24 -10.34
CA VAL A 71 11.21 -7.24 -10.07
C VAL A 71 10.43 -6.50 -11.17
N VAL A 72 10.89 -5.31 -11.58
CA VAL A 72 10.29 -4.52 -12.67
C VAL A 72 10.37 -5.27 -13.99
N LYS A 73 11.49 -5.92 -14.29
CA LYS A 73 11.61 -6.77 -15.49
C LYS A 73 10.54 -7.87 -15.48
N LYS A 74 10.35 -8.55 -14.34
CA LYS A 74 9.33 -9.60 -14.22
C LYS A 74 7.90 -9.06 -14.38
N ILE A 75 7.60 -7.91 -13.78
CA ILE A 75 6.31 -7.22 -13.94
C ILE A 75 6.07 -6.84 -15.40
N THR A 76 7.10 -6.31 -16.07
CA THR A 76 7.06 -5.92 -17.49
C THR A 76 6.71 -7.12 -18.37
N GLU A 77 7.39 -8.26 -18.17
CA GLU A 77 7.15 -9.49 -18.92
C GLU A 77 5.73 -10.04 -18.71
N ILE A 78 5.25 -10.07 -17.47
CA ILE A 78 3.92 -10.60 -17.15
C ILE A 78 2.82 -9.67 -17.65
N GLY A 79 3.02 -8.36 -17.47
CA GLY A 79 2.05 -7.31 -17.72
C GLY A 79 2.01 -6.78 -19.15
N GLY A 80 2.94 -7.21 -20.01
CA GLY A 80 3.04 -6.68 -21.37
C GLY A 80 3.44 -5.20 -21.40
N GLY A 81 4.32 -4.78 -20.48
CA GLY A 81 4.88 -3.42 -20.48
C GLY A 81 4.00 -2.31 -19.92
N ARG A 82 2.91 -2.63 -19.21
CA ARG A 82 2.05 -1.65 -18.53
C ARG A 82 1.75 -2.04 -17.09
N VAL A 83 1.26 -1.11 -16.29
CA VAL A 83 0.59 -1.34 -14.99
C VAL A 83 -0.58 -0.37 -14.90
N ASP A 84 -1.79 -0.85 -14.64
CA ASP A 84 -2.99 0.00 -14.57
C ASP A 84 -3.23 0.54 -13.16
N LEU A 85 -3.01 -0.31 -12.15
CA LEU A 85 -3.11 0.04 -10.74
C LEU A 85 -1.92 -0.50 -9.95
N LEU A 86 -1.21 0.39 -9.25
CA LEU A 86 -0.23 0.01 -8.23
C LEU A 86 -0.83 0.21 -6.84
N ILE A 87 -0.83 -0.83 -6.00
CA ILE A 87 -1.18 -0.76 -4.58
C ILE A 87 0.07 -0.99 -3.75
N ASN A 88 0.64 0.09 -3.25
CA ASN A 88 1.72 0.07 -2.28
C ASN A 88 1.13 -0.22 -0.89
N ASN A 89 1.00 -1.50 -0.57
CA ASN A 89 0.43 -1.98 0.69
C ASN A 89 1.49 -2.48 1.67
N ALA A 90 2.65 -2.94 1.20
CA ALA A 90 3.72 -3.44 2.07
C ALA A 90 4.06 -2.42 3.17
N GLY A 91 4.03 -2.88 4.41
CA GLY A 91 4.33 -2.06 5.56
C GLY A 91 4.58 -2.91 6.80
N VAL A 92 5.34 -2.35 7.73
CA VAL A 92 5.65 -2.94 9.03
C VAL A 92 5.39 -1.92 10.13
N MET A 93 5.03 -2.42 11.30
CA MET A 93 4.95 -1.65 12.53
C MET A 93 5.62 -2.50 13.61
N GLN A 94 6.78 -2.07 14.09
CA GLN A 94 7.62 -2.87 15.00
C GLN A 94 8.36 -1.98 15.99
N GLY A 95 8.86 -2.58 17.08
CA GLY A 95 9.50 -1.84 18.17
C GLY A 95 8.54 -0.84 18.84
N THR A 96 9.06 0.30 19.27
CA THR A 96 8.25 1.40 19.82
C THR A 96 7.18 1.92 18.85
N GLY A 97 7.36 1.73 17.54
CA GLY A 97 6.36 2.03 16.51
C GLY A 97 5.07 1.22 16.66
N ALA A 98 5.11 0.04 17.29
CA ALA A 98 3.93 -0.78 17.58
C ALA A 98 3.26 -0.44 18.92
N ALA A 99 3.89 0.39 19.76
CA ALA A 99 3.42 0.66 21.09
C ALA A 99 2.48 1.88 21.13
N PHE A 100 1.29 1.67 21.71
CA PHE A 100 0.32 2.74 21.95
C PHE A 100 0.80 3.73 23.03
N THR A 101 1.42 3.21 24.11
CA THR A 101 1.78 3.96 25.32
C THR A 101 3.26 4.33 25.42
N THR A 102 4.12 3.82 24.54
CA THR A 102 5.57 4.06 24.63
C THR A 102 5.97 5.26 23.77
N GLY A 103 6.41 6.32 24.41
CA GLY A 103 6.85 7.55 23.75
C GLY A 103 8.15 7.43 22.95
N ILE A 104 8.38 8.43 22.09
CA ILE A 104 9.51 8.50 21.14
C ILE A 104 10.89 8.42 21.80
N SER A 105 11.01 8.82 23.08
CA SER A 105 12.26 8.77 23.84
C SER A 105 12.81 7.35 24.08
N HIS A 106 12.01 6.31 23.81
CA HIS A 106 12.41 4.91 23.94
C HIS A 106 12.78 4.25 22.60
N SER A 107 12.68 4.97 21.49
CA SER A 107 12.99 4.43 20.18
C SER A 107 14.50 4.17 20.00
N THR A 108 14.84 3.23 19.12
CA THR A 108 16.22 3.01 18.66
C THR A 108 16.39 3.44 17.21
N VAL A 109 17.63 3.69 16.79
CA VAL A 109 17.96 4.05 15.40
C VAL A 109 17.59 2.92 14.45
N GLU A 110 17.90 1.68 14.81
CA GLU A 110 17.70 0.49 13.99
C GLU A 110 16.21 0.24 13.72
N GLU A 111 15.36 0.49 14.73
CA GLU A 111 13.91 0.40 14.58
C GLU A 111 13.38 1.42 13.57
N TRP A 112 13.85 2.66 13.67
CA TRP A 112 13.48 3.73 12.74
C TRP A 112 13.97 3.43 11.33
N GLU A 113 15.23 3.05 11.18
CA GLU A 113 15.80 2.67 9.89
C GLU A 113 15.03 1.53 9.24
N ALA A 114 14.72 0.47 9.98
CA ALA A 114 13.99 -0.68 9.45
C ALA A 114 12.56 -0.32 9.00
N GLN A 115 11.84 0.51 9.77
CA GLN A 115 10.50 0.94 9.39
C GLN A 115 10.51 1.94 8.23
N PHE A 116 11.43 2.90 8.21
CA PHE A 116 11.60 3.81 7.07
C PHE A 116 12.01 3.08 5.80
N ARG A 117 12.88 2.07 5.92
CA ARG A 117 13.33 1.23 4.81
C ARG A 117 12.15 0.60 4.09
N VAL A 118 11.21 0.00 4.82
CA VAL A 118 10.04 -0.67 4.24
C VAL A 118 8.95 0.34 3.87
N ASN A 119 8.48 1.12 4.84
CA ASN A 119 7.24 1.90 4.71
C ASN A 119 7.41 3.13 3.81
N VAL A 120 8.63 3.68 3.70
CA VAL A 120 8.89 4.94 3.02
C VAL A 120 9.80 4.72 1.82
N ILE A 121 11.05 4.32 2.06
CA ILE A 121 12.07 4.19 1.02
C ILE A 121 11.64 3.13 0.00
N GLY A 122 11.25 1.94 0.48
CA GLY A 122 10.73 0.86 -0.36
C GLY A 122 9.54 1.30 -1.20
N LEU A 123 8.54 1.94 -0.59
CA LEU A 123 7.36 2.47 -1.29
C LEU A 123 7.74 3.50 -2.37
N VAL A 124 8.56 4.50 -2.01
CA VAL A 124 8.94 5.61 -2.91
C VAL A 124 9.71 5.06 -4.12
N PHE A 125 10.77 4.30 -3.88
CA PHE A 125 11.61 3.83 -4.98
C PHE A 125 10.97 2.72 -5.80
N PHE A 126 10.09 1.89 -5.21
CA PHE A 126 9.32 0.91 -5.98
C PHE A 126 8.30 1.60 -6.88
N THR A 127 7.66 2.67 -6.39
CA THR A 127 6.79 3.52 -7.20
C THR A 127 7.56 4.13 -8.37
N ILE A 128 8.70 4.80 -8.10
CA ILE A 128 9.57 5.38 -9.14
C ILE A 128 9.92 4.35 -10.20
N ALA A 129 10.31 3.14 -9.79
CA ALA A 129 10.71 2.07 -10.70
C ALA A 129 9.56 1.59 -11.61
N LEU A 130 8.30 1.74 -11.18
CA LEU A 130 7.10 1.37 -11.93
C LEU A 130 6.46 2.53 -12.71
N ILE A 131 6.87 3.79 -12.49
CA ILE A 131 6.34 4.95 -13.23
C ILE A 131 6.36 4.75 -14.75
N PRO A 132 7.43 4.23 -15.39
CA PRO A 132 7.43 4.00 -16.83
C PRO A 132 6.31 3.04 -17.29
N LEU A 133 6.01 2.00 -16.52
CA LEU A 133 4.93 1.05 -16.84
C LEU A 133 3.55 1.66 -16.58
N LEU A 134 3.41 2.46 -15.52
CA LEU A 134 2.18 3.19 -15.20
C LEU A 134 1.84 4.21 -16.31
N LYS A 135 2.83 4.90 -16.88
CA LYS A 135 2.65 5.86 -17.97
C LYS A 135 2.03 5.24 -19.24
N ASN A 136 2.24 3.93 -19.44
CA ASN A 136 1.68 3.17 -20.57
C ASN A 136 0.22 2.74 -20.37
N SER A 137 -0.35 2.95 -19.18
CA SER A 137 -1.76 2.66 -18.89
C SER A 137 -2.67 3.87 -19.19
N ASN A 138 -3.96 3.62 -19.40
CA ASN A 138 -4.98 4.67 -19.40
C ASN A 138 -5.49 5.00 -17.98
N GLU A 139 -5.40 4.07 -17.02
CA GLU A 139 -5.87 4.27 -15.65
C GLU A 139 -4.85 5.03 -14.79
N LYS A 140 -3.56 4.67 -14.92
CA LYS A 140 -2.41 5.35 -14.28
C LYS A 140 -2.59 5.61 -12.78
N ARG A 141 -3.16 4.66 -12.03
CA ARG A 141 -3.54 4.87 -10.63
C ARG A 141 -2.57 4.22 -9.66
N ILE A 142 -2.25 4.96 -8.59
CA ILE A 142 -1.37 4.53 -7.52
C ILE A 142 -2.08 4.76 -6.19
N VAL A 143 -2.17 3.70 -5.39
CA VAL A 143 -2.71 3.72 -4.02
C VAL A 143 -1.55 3.47 -3.07
N ASN A 144 -1.25 4.47 -2.25
CA ASN A 144 -0.27 4.40 -1.17
C ASN A 144 -1.02 4.18 0.14
N VAL A 145 -0.91 2.98 0.72
CA VAL A 145 -1.59 2.65 1.99
C VAL A 145 -0.93 3.41 3.14
N ALA A 146 -1.58 4.50 3.54
CA ALA A 146 -1.19 5.39 4.62
C ALA A 146 -1.93 4.99 5.93
N SER A 147 -2.00 5.90 6.90
CA SER A 147 -2.71 5.70 8.16
C SER A 147 -3.06 7.03 8.78
N MET A 148 -4.21 7.13 9.46
CA MET A 148 -4.55 8.29 10.29
C MET A 148 -3.49 8.58 11.38
N LEU A 149 -2.69 7.59 11.78
CA LEU A 149 -1.60 7.80 12.73
C LEU A 149 -0.50 8.73 12.21
N GLY A 150 -0.40 8.93 10.89
CA GLY A 150 0.50 9.91 10.28
C GLY A 150 -0.08 11.34 10.19
N ASP A 151 -1.26 11.59 10.77
CA ASP A 151 -1.94 12.87 10.73
C ASP A 151 -1.69 13.68 12.02
N LEU A 152 -1.20 14.91 11.84
CA LEU A 152 -0.86 15.81 12.96
C LEU A 152 -2.07 16.14 13.84
N ARG A 153 -3.25 16.35 13.24
CA ARG A 153 -4.47 16.66 13.98
C ARG A 153 -4.95 15.43 14.74
N TYR A 154 -4.91 14.25 14.12
CA TYR A 154 -5.24 13.00 14.81
C TYR A 154 -4.35 12.78 16.03
N THR A 155 -3.03 12.98 15.89
CA THR A 155 -2.09 12.90 17.01
C THR A 155 -2.43 13.88 18.12
N ALA A 156 -2.74 15.14 17.79
CA ALA A 156 -3.08 16.17 18.78
C ALA A 156 -4.39 15.86 19.54
N GLU A 157 -5.38 15.27 18.86
CA GLU A 157 -6.70 14.98 19.44
C GLU A 157 -6.74 13.67 20.25
N ASN A 158 -5.93 12.65 19.88
CA ASN A 158 -6.05 11.30 20.47
C ASN A 158 -4.91 10.92 21.43
N GLN A 159 -3.82 11.68 21.47
CA GLN A 159 -2.69 11.49 22.39
C GLN A 159 -2.09 10.07 22.38
N VAL A 160 -2.05 9.44 21.19
CA VAL A 160 -1.43 8.11 20.98
C VAL A 160 0.01 8.26 20.47
N HIS A 161 0.89 7.30 20.81
CA HIS A 161 2.30 7.39 20.41
C HIS A 161 2.60 6.82 19.02
N PHE A 162 2.70 5.49 18.87
CA PHE A 162 3.06 4.84 17.59
C PHE A 162 4.25 5.49 16.88
N SER A 163 5.26 5.92 17.64
CA SER A 163 6.20 6.99 17.30
C SER A 163 6.79 6.91 15.88
N SER A 164 7.62 5.90 15.65
CA SER A 164 8.30 5.67 14.37
C SER A 164 7.32 5.32 13.24
N TYR A 165 6.26 4.56 13.52
CA TYR A 165 5.23 4.21 12.53
C TYR A 165 4.45 5.44 12.04
N ALA A 166 3.97 6.27 12.97
CA ALA A 166 3.30 7.54 12.69
C ALA A 166 4.16 8.44 11.80
N ALA A 167 5.45 8.60 12.13
CA ALA A 167 6.40 9.36 11.31
C ALA A 167 6.52 8.79 9.89
N THR A 168 6.59 7.46 9.72
CA THR A 168 6.62 6.86 8.37
C THR A 168 5.35 7.12 7.59
N LYS A 169 4.17 7.10 8.23
CA LYS A 169 2.89 7.31 7.57
C LYS A 169 2.66 8.78 7.20
N ALA A 170 3.18 9.72 7.99
CA ALA A 170 3.28 11.12 7.60
C ALA A 170 4.21 11.33 6.40
N ALA A 171 5.35 10.61 6.36
CA ALA A 171 6.24 10.67 5.21
C ALA A 171 5.58 10.11 3.93
N VAL A 172 4.77 9.04 4.03
CA VAL A 172 4.01 8.48 2.90
C VAL A 172 3.01 9.48 2.33
N THR A 173 2.26 10.21 3.17
CA THR A 173 1.30 11.21 2.69
C THR A 173 2.00 12.38 2.00
N MET A 174 3.14 12.83 2.53
CA MET A 174 3.97 13.83 1.87
C MET A 174 4.55 13.34 0.54
N ALA A 175 5.09 12.12 0.50
CA ALA A 175 5.61 11.51 -0.73
C ALA A 175 4.51 11.41 -1.81
N ASN A 176 3.29 11.03 -1.43
CA ASN A 176 2.14 11.01 -2.32
C ASN A 176 1.86 12.39 -2.94
N ALA A 177 1.89 13.46 -2.13
CA ALA A 177 1.72 14.82 -2.62
C ALA A 177 2.86 15.24 -3.57
N LYS A 178 4.11 14.87 -3.27
CA LYS A 178 5.26 15.15 -4.15
C LYS A 178 5.16 14.44 -5.50
N PHE A 179 4.79 13.16 -5.50
CA PHE A 179 4.53 12.43 -6.73
C PHE A 179 3.41 13.06 -7.55
N HIS A 180 2.31 13.46 -6.90
CA HIS A 180 1.25 14.17 -7.60
C HIS A 180 1.73 15.48 -8.24
N LEU A 181 2.49 16.31 -7.51
CA LEU A 181 3.00 17.56 -8.06
C LEU A 181 3.87 17.37 -9.30
N GLU A 182 4.64 16.29 -9.34
CA GLU A 182 5.51 15.96 -10.48
C GLU A 182 4.73 15.38 -11.66
N PHE A 183 3.80 14.45 -11.42
CA PHE A 183 3.23 13.59 -12.46
C PHE A 183 1.76 13.85 -12.82
N LYS A 184 1.09 14.80 -12.16
CA LYS A 184 -0.35 15.10 -12.42
C LYS A 184 -0.64 15.48 -13.87
N ASP A 185 0.26 16.22 -14.52
CA ASP A 185 0.06 16.70 -15.90
C ASP A 185 0.24 15.56 -16.92
N GLU A 186 0.81 14.43 -16.50
CA GLU A 186 0.90 13.19 -17.27
C GLU A 186 -0.30 12.24 -17.03
N GLY A 187 -1.25 12.68 -16.19
CA GLY A 187 -2.48 11.96 -15.88
C GLY A 187 -2.36 10.88 -14.81
N LEU A 188 -1.24 10.82 -14.07
CA LEU A 188 -1.10 9.86 -12.97
C LEU A 188 -1.91 10.30 -11.75
N ILE A 189 -2.63 9.35 -11.14
CA ILE A 189 -3.48 9.58 -9.98
C ILE A 189 -2.82 8.94 -8.75
N PHE A 190 -2.45 9.75 -7.77
CA PHE A 190 -1.80 9.33 -6.52
C PHE A 190 -2.73 9.51 -5.33
N LEU A 191 -3.14 8.41 -4.71
CA LEU A 191 -4.03 8.42 -3.54
C LEU A 191 -3.26 7.92 -2.32
N ALA A 192 -3.13 8.75 -1.29
CA ALA A 192 -2.81 8.26 0.04
C ALA A 192 -4.10 7.81 0.70
N LEU A 193 -4.15 6.57 1.19
CA LEU A 193 -5.39 5.95 1.68
C LEU A 193 -5.21 5.36 3.07
N ASN A 194 -6.00 5.82 4.02
CA ASN A 194 -6.13 5.23 5.35
C ASN A 194 -7.16 4.09 5.30
N PRO A 195 -6.76 2.82 5.50
CA PRO A 195 -7.69 1.69 5.46
C PRO A 195 -8.54 1.55 6.74
N GLY A 196 -8.37 2.46 7.71
CA GLY A 196 -8.99 2.37 9.03
C GLY A 196 -8.20 1.51 10.02
N TRP A 197 -8.76 1.28 11.20
CA TRP A 197 -8.18 0.40 12.20
C TRP A 197 -8.67 -1.03 12.00
N VAL A 198 -7.85 -1.83 11.31
CA VAL A 198 -8.24 -3.14 10.79
C VAL A 198 -7.64 -4.28 11.62
N ASN A 199 -8.46 -5.29 11.91
CA ASN A 199 -8.08 -6.53 12.56
C ASN A 199 -7.12 -7.36 11.67
N THR A 200 -5.82 -7.13 11.87
CA THR A 200 -4.71 -7.83 11.20
C THR A 200 -3.56 -8.00 12.19
N ASP A 201 -2.58 -8.86 11.91
CA ASP A 201 -1.41 -9.01 12.80
C ASP A 201 -0.67 -7.68 13.04
N LEU A 202 -0.75 -6.73 12.11
CA LEU A 202 -0.15 -5.40 12.28
C LEU A 202 -0.81 -4.62 13.42
N ALA A 203 -2.10 -4.87 13.71
CA ALA A 203 -2.79 -4.28 14.85
C ALA A 203 -2.46 -4.97 16.20
N GLY A 204 -1.59 -5.99 16.21
CA GLY A 204 -1.13 -6.74 17.39
C GLY A 204 -1.41 -8.25 17.33
N GLU A 205 -0.62 -9.06 18.05
CA GLU A 205 -0.86 -10.51 18.23
C GLU A 205 -1.83 -10.77 19.40
N GLY A 206 -2.87 -11.57 19.17
CA GLY A 206 -3.64 -12.25 20.23
C GLY A 206 -4.84 -11.47 20.79
N ALA A 207 -5.84 -12.22 21.26
CA ALA A 207 -7.13 -11.75 21.76
C ALA A 207 -7.00 -10.53 22.70
N GLY A 208 -7.46 -9.36 22.23
CA GLY A 208 -7.48 -8.12 23.02
C GLY A 208 -7.36 -6.82 22.22
N SER A 209 -6.84 -6.84 21.00
CA SER A 209 -6.90 -5.68 20.09
C SER A 209 -8.23 -5.70 19.32
N TYR A 210 -9.26 -5.05 19.87
CA TYR A 210 -10.58 -4.84 19.25
C TYR A 210 -10.49 -3.83 18.09
N ALA A 211 -9.66 -4.09 17.07
CA ALA A 211 -9.73 -3.33 15.84
C ALA A 211 -11.16 -3.53 15.26
N PRO A 212 -11.98 -2.47 15.15
CA PRO A 212 -13.41 -2.62 14.91
C PRO A 212 -13.72 -3.09 13.49
N LEU A 213 -12.77 -2.93 12.56
CA LEU A 213 -12.96 -3.18 11.14
C LEU A 213 -12.32 -4.51 10.73
N GLN A 214 -13.06 -5.37 10.05
CA GLN A 214 -12.48 -6.56 9.44
C GLN A 214 -11.82 -6.21 8.09
N PRO A 215 -10.78 -6.96 7.66
CA PRO A 215 -10.11 -6.73 6.38
C PRO A 215 -11.08 -6.65 5.20
N GLU A 216 -12.08 -7.52 5.16
CA GLU A 216 -13.06 -7.59 4.07
C GLU A 216 -13.85 -6.29 3.93
N GLU A 217 -14.31 -5.73 5.05
CA GLU A 217 -15.06 -4.47 5.05
C GLU A 217 -14.15 -3.29 4.70
N SER A 218 -12.94 -3.25 5.26
CA SER A 218 -11.94 -2.21 4.97
C SER A 218 -11.63 -2.13 3.47
N ILE A 219 -11.24 -3.24 2.85
CA ILE A 219 -10.84 -3.28 1.45
C ILE A 219 -12.03 -3.04 0.51
N SER A 220 -13.23 -3.52 0.86
CA SER A 220 -14.42 -3.27 0.05
C SER A 220 -14.74 -1.78 -0.05
N ARG A 221 -14.69 -1.06 1.08
CA ARG A 221 -14.86 0.40 1.10
C ARG A 221 -13.74 1.11 0.35
N CYS A 222 -12.48 0.69 0.58
CA CYS A 222 -11.33 1.25 -0.13
C CYS A 222 -11.48 1.10 -1.66
N LEU A 223 -11.86 -0.09 -2.15
CA LEU A 223 -12.09 -0.36 -3.56
C LEU A 223 -13.21 0.49 -4.14
N SER A 224 -14.30 0.68 -3.39
CA SER A 224 -15.40 1.55 -3.80
C SER A 224 -14.92 2.98 -4.06
N PHE A 225 -14.05 3.53 -3.20
CA PHE A 225 -13.45 4.85 -3.42
C PHE A 225 -12.41 4.84 -4.54
N VAL A 226 -11.46 3.91 -4.54
CA VAL A 226 -10.39 3.80 -5.54
C VAL A 226 -10.97 3.73 -6.95
N ASN A 227 -12.03 2.95 -7.17
CA ASN A 227 -12.64 2.78 -8.49
C ASN A 227 -13.35 4.04 -9.00
N ARG A 228 -13.91 4.89 -8.12
CA ARG A 228 -14.58 6.14 -8.51
C ARG A 228 -13.68 7.38 -8.46
N SER A 229 -12.47 7.25 -7.91
CA SER A 229 -11.51 8.35 -7.79
C SER A 229 -11.08 8.89 -9.16
N THR A 230 -10.84 10.19 -9.20
CA THR A 230 -10.46 10.96 -10.38
C THR A 230 -9.16 11.73 -10.14
N ILE A 231 -8.67 12.43 -11.15
CA ILE A 231 -7.50 13.32 -10.99
C ILE A 231 -7.71 14.42 -9.94
N ASN A 232 -8.96 14.83 -9.70
CA ASN A 232 -9.29 15.82 -8.65
C ASN A 232 -9.07 15.28 -7.23
N ASP A 233 -9.00 13.96 -7.08
CA ASP A 233 -8.72 13.29 -5.82
C ASP A 233 -7.23 13.03 -5.60
N SER A 234 -6.42 13.21 -6.64
CA SER A 234 -4.98 12.95 -6.61
C SER A 234 -4.22 13.91 -5.68
N GLY A 235 -3.12 13.42 -5.12
CA GLY A 235 -2.23 14.18 -4.23
C GLY A 235 -2.75 14.34 -2.80
N LYS A 236 -3.95 13.84 -2.52
CA LYS A 236 -4.65 13.99 -1.23
C LYS A 236 -4.59 12.72 -0.40
N PHE A 237 -4.90 12.87 0.88
CA PHE A 237 -5.00 11.82 1.87
C PHE A 237 -6.47 11.57 2.25
N TRP A 238 -6.91 10.34 2.03
CA TRP A 238 -8.31 9.93 2.12
C TRP A 238 -8.50 8.83 3.14
N SER A 239 -9.67 8.81 3.77
CA SER A 239 -10.13 7.66 4.52
C SER A 239 -10.63 6.59 3.57
N LEU A 240 -10.84 5.38 4.10
CA LEU A 240 -11.22 4.20 3.34
C LEU A 240 -12.51 4.35 2.52
N ASP A 241 -13.36 5.33 2.82
CA ASP A 241 -14.58 5.64 2.07
C ASP A 241 -14.49 6.87 1.16
N GLY A 242 -13.31 7.50 1.05
CA GLY A 242 -13.10 8.73 0.28
C GLY A 242 -13.45 10.01 1.02
N SER A 243 -13.74 9.96 2.32
CA SER A 243 -13.81 11.16 3.14
C SER A 243 -12.39 11.75 3.35
N PRO A 244 -12.24 13.08 3.34
CA PRO A 244 -10.93 13.70 3.54
C PRO A 244 -10.43 13.47 4.97
N GLU A 245 -9.20 12.96 5.09
CA GLU A 245 -8.49 12.90 6.36
C GLU A 245 -8.00 14.30 6.75
N ALA A 246 -7.72 14.52 8.03
CA ALA A 246 -7.56 15.87 8.58
C ALA A 246 -6.42 16.72 7.94
N ILE A 247 -5.35 16.12 7.40
CA ILE A 247 -4.33 16.83 6.60
C ILE A 247 -4.94 17.57 5.40
N THR A 248 -6.11 17.14 4.92
CA THR A 248 -6.77 17.67 3.72
C THR A 248 -8.00 18.54 4.00
N LYS A 249 -8.35 18.76 5.27
CA LYS A 249 -9.40 19.73 5.68
C LYS A 249 -8.80 21.11 5.88
#